data_AF-A0A1X2GKB4-F1
#
_entry.id   AF-A0A1X2GKB4-F1
#
_cell.length_a   1.000
_cell.length_b   1.000
_cell.length_c   1.000
_cell.angle_alpha   90.00
_cell.angle_beta   90.00
_cell.angle_gamma   90.00
#
_symmetry.space_group_name_H-M   'P 1'
#
loop_
_entity.id
_entity.type
_entity.pdbx_description
1 polymer ?
#
loop_
_entity_poly.entity_id
_entity_poly.type
_entity_poly.pdbx_seq_one_letter_code
_entity_poly.pdbx_strand_id
1 'polypeptide(L)'
;MDDPFSELESDNDPIMVAARLSKMTIQQHEATQSKLDEWRHASGTLPAEPTSPIRPTSRQPLGIMVLGKTGDGKSSLLNDILGRQVFVQKASLRSQTKTIEEREGFWAPLRPYLHGKDTFGCHVCVYDTPGFGDSDHQDELFIPLIQDRIQALSQHVPPKLHCFLMVFKITST
;
A
#
# COMPACT_ATOMS: atom_id res chain seq x y z
N MET A 1 59.41 1.40 17.87
CA MET A 1 58.59 2.23 16.97
C MET A 1 57.23 1.58 17.00
N ASP A 2 56.32 2.14 17.77
CA ASP A 2 55.00 1.57 18.00
C ASP A 2 54.09 1.94 16.84
N ASP A 3 53.37 0.94 16.32
CA ASP A 3 52.48 1.07 15.16
C ASP A 3 51.30 2.01 15.52
N PRO A 4 51.14 3.15 14.83
CA PRO A 4 50.11 4.15 15.12
C PRO A 4 48.68 3.65 14.86
N PHE A 5 48.49 2.43 14.34
CA PHE A 5 47.17 1.85 14.05
C PHE A 5 46.76 0.70 14.97
N SER A 6 47.55 0.38 16.00
CA SER A 6 47.25 -0.70 16.96
C SER A 6 45.97 -0.47 17.80
N GLU A 7 45.46 0.76 17.87
CA GLU A 7 44.19 1.08 18.56
C GLU A 7 42.93 0.88 17.69
N LEU A 8 43.06 0.56 16.40
CA LEU A 8 41.94 0.35 15.48
C LEU A 8 41.47 -1.12 15.40
N GLU A 9 42.14 -2.06 16.07
CA GLU A 9 41.69 -3.45 16.23
C GLU A 9 40.97 -3.70 17.55
N SER A 10 40.43 -2.67 18.21
CA SER A 10 39.47 -2.91 19.29
C SER A 10 38.12 -3.28 18.69
N ASP A 11 37.55 -4.40 19.15
CA ASP A 11 36.27 -5.03 18.76
C ASP A 11 35.02 -4.15 19.01
N ASN A 12 35.21 -2.83 19.18
CA ASN A 12 34.23 -1.78 19.39
C ASN A 12 33.91 -0.99 18.11
N ASP A 13 34.35 -1.43 16.93
CA ASP A 13 33.89 -0.82 15.68
C ASP A 13 32.34 -0.92 15.65
N PRO A 14 31.64 0.24 15.60
CA PRO A 14 30.19 0.30 15.70
C PRO A 14 29.48 -0.52 14.62
N ILE A 15 30.13 -0.76 13.47
CA ILE A 15 29.60 -1.59 12.39
C ILE A 15 29.66 -3.07 12.75
N MET A 16 30.78 -3.51 13.33
CA MET A 16 30.99 -4.88 13.81
C MET A 16 30.08 -5.21 15.00
N VAL A 17 29.90 -4.26 15.92
CA VAL A 17 28.95 -4.35 17.04
C VAL A 17 27.52 -4.43 16.51
N ALA A 18 27.13 -3.58 15.55
CA ALA A 18 25.81 -3.62 14.93
C ALA A 18 25.55 -4.93 14.17
N ALA A 19 26.58 -5.48 13.51
CA ALA A 19 26.49 -6.76 12.80
C ALA A 19 26.36 -7.96 13.77
N ARG A 20 26.97 -7.90 14.95
CA ARG A 20 26.80 -8.94 15.99
C ARG A 20 25.43 -8.86 16.63
N LEU A 21 24.96 -7.66 16.94
CA LEU A 21 23.61 -7.43 17.48
C LEU A 21 22.53 -7.85 16.49
N SER A 22 22.71 -7.60 15.19
CA SER A 22 21.76 -8.05 14.16
C SER A 22 21.75 -9.57 14.02
N LYS A 23 22.91 -10.25 14.06
CA LYS A 23 22.98 -11.73 14.02
C LYS A 23 22.36 -12.39 15.26
N MET A 24 22.57 -11.83 16.45
CA MET A 24 21.93 -12.30 17.68
C MET A 24 20.41 -12.07 17.68
N THR A 25 19.94 -10.95 17.10
CA THR A 25 18.51 -10.65 16.93
C THR A 25 17.85 -11.60 15.93
N ILE A 26 18.55 -11.96 14.84
CA ILE A 26 18.04 -12.90 13.82
C ILE A 26 17.88 -14.31 14.40
N GLN A 27 18.85 -14.81 15.19
CA GLN A 27 18.75 -16.14 15.82
C GLN A 27 17.65 -16.24 16.90
N GLN A 28 17.36 -15.16 17.63
CA GLN A 28 16.21 -15.13 18.54
C GLN A 28 14.86 -15.04 17.79
N HIS A 29 14.84 -14.41 16.62
CA HIS A 29 13.63 -14.29 15.78
C HIS A 29 13.25 -15.62 15.11
N GLU A 30 14.20 -16.44 14.65
CA GLU A 30 13.89 -17.75 14.03
C GLU A 30 13.27 -18.75 15.02
N ALA A 31 13.68 -18.73 16.29
CA ALA A 31 13.09 -19.58 17.33
C ALA A 31 11.66 -19.14 17.74
N THR A 32 11.24 -17.92 17.39
CA THR A 32 9.94 -17.33 17.75
C THR A 32 9.02 -17.17 16.52
N GLN A 33 9.44 -17.62 15.34
CA GLN A 33 8.81 -17.35 14.04
C GLN A 33 7.59 -18.22 13.69
N SER A 34 7.08 -19.03 14.61
CA SER A 34 5.82 -19.77 14.41
C SER A 34 4.56 -18.95 14.77
N LYS A 35 4.72 -17.75 15.31
CA LYS A 35 3.60 -16.90 15.72
C LYS A 35 4.07 -15.46 15.54
N LEU A 36 3.35 -14.68 14.71
CA LEU A 36 3.55 -13.24 14.40
C LEU A 36 4.10 -12.94 13.00
N ASP A 37 3.28 -13.18 11.97
CA ASP A 37 3.18 -12.24 10.82
C ASP A 37 2.39 -10.99 11.27
N GLU A 38 2.84 -10.34 12.35
CA GLU A 38 2.21 -9.16 12.92
C GLU A 38 3.01 -7.93 12.48
N TRP A 39 2.33 -7.05 11.75
CA TRP A 39 2.85 -5.84 11.12
C TRP A 39 3.70 -5.02 12.10
N ARG A 40 4.95 -4.69 11.71
CA ARG A 40 5.94 -3.96 12.51
C ARG A 40 5.55 -2.54 12.98
N HIS A 41 4.36 -2.05 12.61
CA HIS A 41 3.82 -0.76 13.04
C HIS A 41 2.42 -0.85 13.66
N ALA A 42 1.92 -2.06 13.95
CA ALA A 42 0.62 -2.30 14.59
C ALA A 42 0.74 -2.75 16.05
N SER A 43 1.84 -2.43 16.73
CA SER A 43 2.07 -2.72 18.16
C SER A 43 1.34 -1.72 19.07
N GLY A 44 0.03 -1.59 18.86
CA GLY A 44 -0.90 -0.98 19.79
C GLY A 44 -2.24 -1.67 19.60
N THR A 45 -2.90 -2.04 20.72
CA THR A 45 -4.26 -2.54 20.75
C THR A 45 -5.11 -1.77 19.74
N LEU A 46 -5.67 -2.45 18.74
CA LEU A 46 -6.59 -1.83 17.78
C LEU A 46 -7.62 -1.04 18.58
N PRO A 47 -7.65 0.31 18.48
CA PRO A 47 -8.74 1.03 19.09
C PRO A 47 -10.01 0.51 18.43
N ALA A 48 -11.02 0.21 19.25
CA ALA A 48 -12.35 -0.11 18.77
C ALA A 48 -12.73 0.87 17.65
N GLU A 49 -13.40 0.35 16.61
CA GLU A 49 -14.07 1.12 15.55
C GLU A 49 -14.38 2.53 16.04
N PRO A 50 -13.91 3.61 15.37
CA PRO A 50 -14.07 4.97 15.87
C PRO A 50 -15.54 5.20 16.23
N THR A 51 -15.85 5.20 17.53
CA THR A 51 -17.21 5.24 18.11
C THR A 51 -17.85 6.62 18.00
N SER A 52 -17.20 7.52 17.30
CA SER A 52 -17.76 8.81 16.90
C SER A 52 -17.99 8.74 15.40
N PRO A 53 -19.23 8.93 14.90
CA PRO A 53 -19.42 9.13 13.48
C PRO A 53 -18.59 10.35 13.09
N ILE A 54 -17.47 10.13 12.40
CA ILE A 54 -16.78 11.20 11.67
C ILE A 54 -17.88 11.82 10.84
N ARG A 55 -18.32 13.04 11.22
CA ARG A 55 -19.43 13.70 10.54
C ARG A 55 -19.04 13.76 9.08
N PRO A 56 -19.76 13.10 8.16
CA PRO A 56 -19.47 13.25 6.76
C PRO A 56 -19.70 14.72 6.47
N THR A 57 -18.61 15.47 6.28
CA THR A 57 -18.73 16.73 5.57
C THR A 57 -19.40 16.37 4.25
N SER A 58 -20.43 17.11 3.85
CA SER A 58 -21.31 16.84 2.70
C SER A 58 -20.60 16.83 1.33
N ARG A 59 -19.32 16.50 1.29
CA ARG A 59 -18.50 16.33 0.10
C ARG A 59 -18.59 14.90 -0.39
N GLN A 60 -18.89 14.80 -1.68
CA GLN A 60 -18.90 13.55 -2.43
C GLN A 60 -17.53 12.86 -2.35
N PRO A 61 -17.48 11.51 -2.39
CA PRO A 61 -16.22 10.79 -2.33
C PRO A 61 -15.29 11.17 -3.50
N LEU A 62 -13.99 11.22 -3.23
CA LEU A 62 -12.98 11.34 -4.29
C LEU A 62 -12.84 10.01 -5.02
N GLY A 63 -13.23 9.97 -6.29
CA GLY A 63 -12.98 8.85 -7.19
C GLY A 63 -11.50 8.75 -7.60
N ILE A 64 -10.86 7.62 -7.35
CA ILE A 64 -9.46 7.33 -7.66
C ILE A 64 -9.40 6.06 -8.50
N MET A 65 -8.96 6.14 -9.76
CA MET A 65 -8.74 4.95 -10.59
C MET A 65 -7.25 4.62 -10.65
N VAL A 66 -6.90 3.35 -10.47
CA VAL A 66 -5.50 2.91 -10.47
C VAL A 66 -5.19 2.18 -11.75
N LEU A 67 -4.09 2.55 -12.39
CA LEU A 67 -3.63 2.12 -13.70
C LEU A 67 -2.20 1.58 -13.60
N GLY A 68 -1.81 0.61 -14.43
CA GLY A 68 -0.48 0.00 -14.41
C GLY A 68 -0.48 -1.45 -14.85
N LYS A 69 0.69 -2.05 -15.03
CA LYS A 69 0.82 -3.44 -15.48
C LYS A 69 0.33 -4.41 -14.43
N THR A 70 0.10 -5.64 -14.85
CA THR A 70 -0.18 -6.72 -13.92
C THR A 70 0.98 -6.97 -12.99
N GLY A 71 0.64 -7.15 -11.72
CA GLY A 71 1.62 -7.44 -10.67
C GLY A 71 2.35 -6.21 -10.16
N ASP A 72 2.14 -5.01 -10.70
CA ASP A 72 2.75 -3.75 -10.22
C ASP A 72 2.25 -3.30 -8.85
N GLY A 73 1.25 -3.98 -8.28
CA GLY A 73 0.77 -3.73 -6.93
C GLY A 73 -0.43 -2.79 -6.82
N LYS A 74 -1.20 -2.61 -7.90
CA LYS A 74 -2.42 -1.77 -7.93
C LYS A 74 -3.39 -2.11 -6.78
N SER A 75 -3.82 -3.37 -6.70
CA SER A 75 -4.74 -3.84 -5.66
C SER A 75 -4.14 -3.74 -4.24
N SER A 76 -2.82 -3.89 -4.11
CA SER A 76 -2.12 -3.69 -2.83
C SER A 76 -2.14 -2.23 -2.40
N LEU A 77 -1.80 -1.31 -3.30
CA LEU A 77 -1.88 0.13 -3.06
C LEU A 77 -3.31 0.55 -2.65
N LEU A 78 -4.33 0.00 -3.29
CA LEU A 78 -5.71 0.32 -2.94
C LEU A 78 -6.16 -0.23 -1.59
N ASN A 79 -5.69 -1.42 -1.19
CA ASN A 79 -5.91 -1.92 0.17
C ASN A 79 -5.25 -1.00 1.21
N ASP A 80 -4.05 -0.49 0.91
CA ASP A 80 -3.35 0.46 1.78
C ASP A 80 -4.07 1.81 1.88
N ILE A 81 -4.56 2.34 0.74
CA ILE A 81 -5.38 3.57 0.73
C ILE A 81 -6.66 3.40 1.55
N LEU A 82 -7.32 2.25 1.46
CA LEU A 82 -8.53 1.97 2.22
C LEU A 82 -8.27 1.56 3.67
N GLY A 83 -7.01 1.27 4.03
CA GLY A 83 -6.63 0.80 5.37
C GLY A 83 -7.16 -0.60 5.71
N ARG A 84 -7.57 -1.40 4.73
CA ARG A 84 -8.13 -2.75 4.92
C ARG A 84 -7.95 -3.62 3.67
N GLN A 85 -7.88 -4.93 3.87
CA GLN A 85 -7.76 -5.91 2.79
C GLN A 85 -9.13 -6.17 2.14
N VAL A 86 -9.43 -5.50 1.02
CA VAL A 86 -10.70 -5.67 0.28
C VAL A 86 -10.53 -6.21 -1.14
N PHE A 87 -9.39 -5.94 -1.77
CA PHE A 87 -9.01 -6.54 -3.04
C PHE A 87 -8.16 -7.78 -2.79
N VAL A 88 -8.52 -8.89 -3.43
CA VAL A 88 -7.81 -10.17 -3.26
C VAL A 88 -6.48 -10.12 -4.00
N GLN A 89 -5.39 -10.09 -3.23
CA GLN A 89 -4.03 -10.14 -3.78
C GLN A 89 -3.64 -11.61 -3.97
N LYS A 90 -3.57 -12.10 -5.20
CA LYS A 90 -3.08 -13.46 -5.51
C LYS A 90 -1.80 -13.37 -6.33
N ALA A 91 -0.75 -14.05 -5.87
CA ALA A 91 0.57 -14.07 -6.52
C ALA A 91 0.59 -14.71 -7.91
N SER A 92 -0.49 -15.36 -8.34
CA SER A 92 -0.57 -16.00 -9.65
C SER A 92 -1.12 -15.06 -10.73
N LEU A 93 -0.42 -14.94 -11.85
CA LEU A 93 -0.88 -14.26 -13.07
C LEU A 93 -2.26 -14.75 -13.58
N ARG A 94 -2.71 -15.95 -13.20
CA ARG A 94 -4.02 -16.48 -13.65
C ARG A 94 -5.24 -15.91 -12.92
N SER A 95 -5.05 -15.25 -11.78
CA SER A 95 -6.15 -14.75 -10.93
C SER A 95 -6.25 -13.22 -10.94
N GLN A 96 -5.78 -12.59 -12.01
CA GLN A 96 -5.83 -11.14 -12.18
C GLN A 96 -7.28 -10.62 -12.20
N THR A 97 -7.43 -9.37 -11.77
CA THR A 97 -8.65 -8.57 -11.90
C THR A 97 -9.08 -8.52 -13.36
N LYS A 98 -10.18 -9.20 -13.72
CA LYS A 98 -10.72 -9.26 -15.10
C LYS A 98 -11.77 -8.19 -15.38
N THR A 99 -12.24 -7.52 -14.34
CA THR A 99 -13.30 -6.52 -14.36
C THR A 99 -12.88 -5.35 -13.50
N ILE A 100 -13.36 -4.14 -13.76
CA ILE A 100 -13.06 -3.01 -12.89
C ILE A 100 -13.85 -3.17 -11.58
N GLU A 101 -13.14 -3.22 -10.45
CA GLU A 101 -13.74 -3.34 -9.13
C GLU A 101 -13.79 -1.99 -8.41
N GLU A 102 -14.93 -1.69 -7.79
CA GLU A 102 -15.17 -0.43 -7.07
C GLU A 102 -15.30 -0.69 -5.57
N ARG A 103 -14.65 0.13 -4.74
CA ARG A 103 -14.81 0.11 -3.27
C ARG A 103 -14.77 1.51 -2.69
N GLU A 104 -15.55 1.75 -1.64
CA GLU A 104 -15.50 3.00 -0.88
C GLU A 104 -14.83 2.82 0.49
N GLY A 105 -14.28 3.92 1.00
CA GLY A 105 -13.70 3.99 2.34
C GLY A 105 -13.32 5.40 2.75
N PHE A 106 -12.78 5.53 3.95
CA PHE A 106 -12.20 6.77 4.45
C PHE A 106 -10.68 6.68 4.42
N TRP A 107 -10.03 7.50 3.61
CA TRP A 107 -8.57 7.58 3.55
C TRP A 107 -8.04 8.52 4.64
N ALA A 108 -7.12 8.01 5.46
CA ALA A 108 -6.49 8.75 6.55
C ALA A 108 -4.97 8.44 6.58
N PRO A 109 -4.14 9.12 5.75
CA PRO A 109 -2.77 8.68 5.45
C PRO A 109 -1.75 8.88 6.58
N LEU A 110 -2.12 9.53 7.68
CA LEU A 110 -1.19 9.82 8.78
C LEU A 110 -1.74 9.26 10.10
N ARG A 111 -1.09 8.19 10.59
CA ARG A 111 -1.23 7.73 11.98
C ARG A 111 0.16 7.68 12.67
N PRO A 112 0.27 8.16 13.93
CA PRO A 112 -0.76 8.87 14.66
C PRO A 112 -0.94 10.27 14.05
N TYR A 113 -2.18 10.70 14.11
CA TYR A 113 -2.70 12.03 13.79
C TYR A 113 -1.68 13.16 13.94
N LEU A 114 -1.61 14.10 12.97
CA LEU A 114 -0.98 15.39 13.24
C LEU A 114 -1.75 16.06 14.39
N HIS A 115 -1.04 16.39 15.47
CA HIS A 115 -1.60 17.14 16.59
C HIS A 115 -2.34 18.40 16.08
N GLY A 116 -3.62 18.53 16.43
CA GLY A 116 -4.46 19.69 16.09
C GLY A 116 -5.21 19.64 14.75
N LYS A 117 -5.23 18.51 14.02
CA LYS A 117 -6.00 18.36 12.78
C LYS A 117 -7.14 17.34 12.88
N ASP A 118 -8.25 17.73 13.50
CA ASP A 118 -9.47 16.91 13.71
C ASP A 118 -10.20 16.42 12.42
N THR A 119 -9.69 16.74 11.23
CA THR A 119 -10.31 16.47 9.93
C THR A 119 -9.34 15.97 8.87
N PHE A 120 -8.19 15.41 9.26
CA PHE A 120 -7.24 14.91 8.27
C PHE A 120 -7.69 13.58 7.64
N GLY A 121 -8.20 13.66 6.40
CA GLY A 121 -8.65 12.52 5.61
C GLY A 121 -9.81 12.89 4.68
N CYS A 122 -10.26 11.94 3.86
CA CYS A 122 -11.44 12.12 3.02
C CYS A 122 -12.12 10.80 2.66
N HIS A 123 -13.41 10.85 2.30
CA HIS A 123 -14.06 9.72 1.66
C HIS A 123 -13.50 9.54 0.25
N VAL A 124 -13.13 8.31 -0.08
CA VAL A 124 -12.65 7.92 -1.39
C VAL A 124 -13.51 6.80 -1.95
N CYS A 125 -13.71 6.83 -3.26
CA CYS A 125 -14.17 5.69 -4.04
C CYS A 125 -13.00 5.27 -4.92
N VAL A 126 -12.54 4.03 -4.80
CA VAL A 126 -11.38 3.53 -5.52
C VAL A 126 -11.81 2.52 -6.58
N TYR A 127 -11.19 2.60 -7.75
CA TYR A 127 -11.42 1.71 -8.89
C TYR A 127 -10.13 0.94 -9.20
N ASP A 128 -10.14 -0.36 -8.91
CA ASP A 128 -9.06 -1.28 -9.31
C ASP A 128 -9.32 -1.74 -10.74
N THR A 129 -8.33 -1.59 -11.63
CA THR A 129 -8.48 -1.97 -13.04
C THR A 129 -7.67 -3.21 -13.36
N PRO A 130 -8.06 -3.96 -14.41
CA PRO A 130 -7.14 -4.90 -15.06
C PRO A 130 -5.81 -4.24 -15.44
N GLY A 131 -4.74 -5.04 -15.55
CA GLY A 131 -3.48 -4.57 -16.10
C GLY A 131 -3.59 -4.25 -17.59
N PHE A 132 -2.83 -3.26 -18.04
CA PHE A 132 -2.64 -2.97 -19.46
C PHE A 132 -1.15 -2.81 -19.77
N GLY A 133 -0.75 -3.06 -21.01
CA GLY A 133 0.66 -3.12 -21.39
C GLY A 133 1.34 -4.41 -20.91
N ASP A 134 0.56 -5.47 -20.75
CA ASP A 134 0.98 -6.80 -20.33
C ASP A 134 1.33 -7.68 -21.53
N SER A 135 2.21 -8.66 -21.35
CA SER A 135 2.64 -9.59 -22.42
C SER A 135 1.56 -10.59 -22.87
N ASP A 136 0.42 -10.63 -22.17
CA ASP A 136 -0.67 -11.59 -22.41
C ASP A 136 -1.69 -11.13 -23.47
N HIS A 137 -1.45 -10.00 -24.16
CA HIS A 137 -2.27 -9.50 -25.29
C HIS A 137 -3.77 -9.26 -24.97
N GLN A 138 -4.13 -9.09 -23.69
CA GLN A 138 -5.52 -8.80 -23.28
C GLN A 138 -5.86 -7.31 -23.33
N ASP A 139 -4.91 -6.47 -23.74
CA ASP A 139 -5.07 -5.03 -23.88
C ASP A 139 -6.27 -4.67 -24.79
N GLU A 140 -6.50 -5.44 -25.87
CA GLU A 140 -7.66 -5.25 -26.76
C GLU A 140 -9.01 -5.44 -26.04
N LEU A 141 -9.04 -6.23 -24.97
CA LEU A 141 -10.24 -6.47 -24.17
C LEU A 141 -10.35 -5.48 -23.00
N PHE A 142 -9.23 -5.13 -22.36
CA PHE A 142 -9.24 -4.30 -21.15
C PHE A 142 -9.22 -2.81 -21.41
N ILE A 143 -8.57 -2.34 -22.49
CA ILE A 143 -8.54 -0.90 -22.81
C ILE A 143 -9.97 -0.38 -23.06
N PRO A 144 -10.83 -1.03 -23.88
CA PRO A 144 -12.21 -0.58 -24.06
C PRO A 144 -12.99 -0.58 -22.74
N LEU A 145 -12.84 -1.61 -21.91
CA LEU A 145 -13.48 -1.68 -20.59
C LEU A 145 -13.11 -0.48 -19.69
N ILE A 146 -11.83 -0.10 -19.67
CA ILE A 146 -11.33 1.07 -18.92
C ILE A 146 -11.89 2.37 -19.51
N GLN A 147 -11.89 2.52 -20.84
CA GLN A 147 -12.44 3.69 -21.53
C GLN A 147 -13.93 3.87 -21.25
N ASP A 148 -14.73 2.80 -21.37
CA ASP A 148 -16.17 2.80 -21.09
C ASP A 148 -16.44 3.23 -19.66
N ARG A 149 -15.63 2.75 -18.71
CA ARG A 149 -15.76 3.14 -17.30
C ARG A 149 -15.40 4.60 -17.06
N ILE A 150 -14.34 5.11 -17.67
CA ILE A 150 -13.97 6.53 -17.58
C ILE A 150 -15.10 7.41 -18.15
N GLN A 151 -15.68 7.01 -19.29
CA GLN A 151 -16.79 7.72 -19.90
C GLN A 151 -18.03 7.72 -18.99
N ALA A 152 -18.40 6.57 -18.43
CA ALA A 152 -19.51 6.46 -17.48
C ALA A 152 -19.32 7.38 -16.25
N LEU A 153 -18.12 7.38 -15.66
CA LEU A 153 -17.79 8.23 -14.49
C LEU A 153 -17.73 9.72 -14.83
N SER A 154 -17.61 10.08 -16.10
CA SER A 154 -17.62 11.47 -16.57
C SER A 154 -19.04 12.02 -16.78
N GLN A 155 -20.03 11.14 -17.03
CA GLN A 155 -21.39 11.51 -17.39
C GLN A 155 -22.38 11.50 -16.20
N HIS A 156 -22.05 10.84 -15.09
CA HIS A 156 -22.98 10.61 -13.97
C HIS A 156 -22.77 11.50 -12.72
N VAL A 157 -23.77 11.45 -11.84
CA VAL A 157 -23.76 11.92 -10.43
C VAL A 157 -22.65 11.16 -9.66
N PRO A 158 -21.98 11.78 -8.65
CA PRO A 158 -20.88 11.21 -7.85
C PRO A 158 -20.96 9.72 -7.48
N PRO A 159 -19.79 9.06 -7.27
CA PRO A 159 -18.46 9.67 -7.22
C PRO A 159 -17.83 9.91 -8.59
N LYS A 160 -17.44 11.17 -8.85
CA LYS A 160 -16.72 11.53 -10.08
C LYS A 160 -15.30 10.98 -10.03
N LEU A 161 -14.71 10.73 -11.19
CA LEU A 161 -13.29 10.43 -11.26
C LEU A 161 -12.47 11.71 -11.07
N HIS A 162 -11.65 11.75 -10.02
CA HIS A 162 -10.85 12.93 -9.67
C HIS A 162 -9.39 12.76 -10.04
N CYS A 163 -8.83 11.55 -9.94
CA CYS A 163 -7.46 11.28 -10.34
C CYS A 163 -7.25 9.85 -10.85
N PHE A 164 -6.18 9.72 -11.60
CA PHE A 164 -5.57 8.45 -11.95
C PHE A 164 -4.27 8.28 -11.18
N LEU A 165 -4.04 7.10 -10.60
CA LEU A 165 -2.75 6.73 -10.04
C LEU A 165 -2.09 5.71 -10.96
N MET A 166 -0.91 6.06 -11.46
CA MET A 166 -0.09 5.16 -12.27
C MET A 166 0.87 4.40 -11.35
N VAL A 167 0.78 3.08 -11.37
CA VAL A 167 1.61 2.18 -10.55
C VAL A 167 2.58 1.44 -11.46
N PHE A 168 3.85 1.46 -11.10
CA PHE A 168 4.93 0.78 -11.80
C PHE A 168 5.98 0.31 -10.81
N LYS A 169 6.59 -0.85 -11.07
CA LYS A 169 7.72 -1.33 -10.28
C LYS A 169 9.00 -0.59 -10.62
N ILE A 170 9.75 -0.22 -9.59
CA ILE A 170 11.13 0.26 -9.74
C ILE A 170 12.05 -0.93 -9.44
N THR A 171 12.80 -1.37 -10.43
CA THR A 171 13.81 -2.42 -10.28
C THR A 171 15.20 -1.81 -10.32
N SER A 172 16.01 -2.02 -9.29
CA SER A 172 17.46 -1.80 -9.39
C SER A 172 18.06 -2.99 -10.11
N THR A 173 18.69 -2.74 -11.26
CA THR A 173 19.60 -3.70 -11.91
C THR A 173 20.86 -3.90 -11.08
#